data_AF-C4JS26-F1
#
_entry.id   AF-C4JS26-F1
#
_cell.length_a   1.000
_cell.length_b   1.000
_cell.length_c   1.000
_cell.angle_alpha   90.00
_cell.angle_beta   90.00
_cell.angle_gamma   90.00
#
_symmetry.space_group_name_H-M   'P 1'
#
loop_
_entity.id
_entity.type
_entity.pdbx_description
1 polymer ?
#
loop_
_entity_poly.entity_id
_entity_poly.type
_entity_poly.pdbx_seq_one_letter_code
_entity_poly.pdbx_strand_id
1 'polypeptide(L)'
;MDSAISPGHVMAEDNIINRRGGESLYQSCANLKKRLAEVPGFEPHLAEMEALDKAQEVSDPVASVWGCLQNGYPLMSIFNATQPAEPLTLDESKVQEHRRPKAAAFKFLQACLQDLEFPQQECFLITDLYGESTTGFVKVIKMVNRVLDILEMQGQLYKPSNTNSGPVERERTKLTHREHILKEMLETERDYVHHLQNLQALKKELEETGALNGDSSHQIFLNLNNLLDFAQRFLIRMEQHNALPEESQNWGELFINYQEGFRQYEPFIANQLRCDAVCLREWDKIHAAPRSPDLQQMVGQLSTLNGFFVKPFQRLTKYPLMLQELKKQTDQPELSANIATAIDIIQLVLDRANSAIGKEHLVAAVLDLTTRVDDWKSLRVEAFGELLRFGTFTVLKGDTGKDTEREVRIVFNTFASKVSGHGESAANCPTTGVTTKDLFGPIFAISDNCACKKPGAQVIYPRSGDSLGSCLRDYIPGENQDRKALYPKKGQISRITVRSTAPTKVCWRT
;
A
#
# COMPACT_ATOMS: atom_id res chain seq x y z
N MET A 1 -22.18 47.26 -25.79
CA MET A 1 -22.72 45.90 -26.04
C MET A 1 -21.61 44.95 -25.66
N ASP A 2 -21.54 44.61 -24.38
CA ASP A 2 -20.58 43.69 -23.81
C ASP A 2 -21.07 42.26 -24.05
N SER A 3 -20.30 41.46 -24.80
CA SER A 3 -20.50 40.02 -24.92
C SER A 3 -19.52 39.33 -23.98
N ALA A 4 -20.04 38.86 -22.85
CA ALA A 4 -19.33 38.12 -21.82
C ALA A 4 -18.76 36.80 -22.38
N ILE A 5 -17.47 36.57 -22.08
CA ILE A 5 -16.78 35.30 -22.28
C ILE A 5 -17.18 34.37 -21.12
N SER A 6 -17.88 33.27 -21.41
CA SER A 6 -18.12 32.20 -20.45
C SER A 6 -16.80 31.54 -20.07
N PRO A 7 -16.50 31.33 -18.78
CA PRO A 7 -15.36 30.52 -18.37
C PRO A 7 -15.61 29.07 -18.75
N GLY A 8 -14.70 28.52 -19.55
CA GLY A 8 -14.72 27.13 -19.98
C GLY A 8 -14.84 26.19 -18.79
N HIS A 9 -15.83 25.31 -18.87
CA HIS A 9 -15.93 24.13 -18.03
C HIS A 9 -14.62 23.34 -18.22
N VAL A 10 -13.77 23.29 -17.21
CA VAL A 10 -12.60 22.41 -17.19
C VAL A 10 -13.17 20.99 -17.17
N MET A 11 -13.25 20.34 -18.33
CA MET A 11 -13.55 18.91 -18.38
C MET A 11 -12.40 18.21 -17.67
N ALA A 12 -12.70 17.50 -16.60
CA ALA A 12 -11.74 16.61 -15.98
C ALA A 12 -11.30 15.62 -17.05
N GLU A 13 -10.03 15.69 -17.47
CA GLU A 13 -9.45 14.67 -18.32
C GLU A 13 -9.62 13.33 -17.59
N ASP A 14 -10.18 12.32 -18.27
CA ASP A 14 -10.32 10.94 -17.79
C ASP A 14 -8.93 10.36 -17.49
N ASN A 15 -8.31 10.78 -16.39
CA ASN A 15 -7.00 10.36 -15.94
C ASN A 15 -7.19 9.18 -14.98
N ILE A 16 -6.60 8.02 -15.27
CA ILE A 16 -6.71 6.82 -14.43
C ILE A 16 -6.31 7.07 -12.96
N ILE A 17 -5.50 8.10 -12.69
CA ILE A 17 -5.13 8.54 -11.33
C ILE A 17 -6.32 9.15 -10.56
N ASN A 18 -7.26 9.78 -11.28
CA ASN A 18 -8.42 10.50 -10.76
C ASN A 18 -9.73 9.72 -10.91
N ARG A 19 -9.67 8.52 -11.51
CA ARG A 19 -10.85 7.67 -11.69
C ARG A 19 -11.30 7.17 -10.31
N ARG A 20 -12.53 7.52 -9.92
CA ARG A 20 -13.14 6.99 -8.69
C ARG A 20 -13.26 5.48 -8.80
N GLY A 21 -12.97 4.79 -7.70
CA GLY A 21 -13.06 3.34 -7.59
C GLY A 21 -14.48 2.85 -7.88
N GLY A 22 -14.56 1.68 -8.50
CA GLY A 22 -15.83 0.94 -8.67
C GLY A 22 -16.40 0.45 -7.34
N GLU A 23 -17.41 -0.42 -7.40
CA GLU A 23 -18.03 -1.00 -6.21
C GLU A 23 -16.99 -1.73 -5.33
N SER A 24 -17.02 -1.49 -4.02
CA SER A 24 -16.20 -2.23 -3.06
C SER A 24 -16.61 -3.71 -3.02
N LEU A 25 -15.79 -4.56 -2.40
CA LEU A 25 -16.16 -5.96 -2.17
C LEU A 25 -17.43 -6.08 -1.32
N TYR A 26 -17.60 -5.24 -0.30
CA TYR A 26 -18.81 -5.20 0.51
C TYR A 26 -20.05 -4.82 -0.32
N GLN A 27 -19.95 -3.76 -1.13
CA GLN A 27 -21.03 -3.32 -2.02
C GLN A 27 -21.36 -4.39 -3.07
N SER A 28 -20.33 -5.01 -3.65
CA SER A 28 -20.46 -6.10 -4.60
C SER A 28 -21.19 -7.29 -3.98
N CYS A 29 -20.86 -7.67 -2.74
CA CYS A 29 -21.56 -8.75 -2.02
C CYS A 29 -23.00 -8.37 -1.66
N ALA A 30 -23.24 -7.13 -1.22
CA ALA A 30 -24.58 -6.66 -0.90
C ALA A 30 -25.49 -6.63 -2.15
N ASN A 31 -24.95 -6.19 -3.29
CA ASN A 31 -25.63 -6.21 -4.58
C ASN A 31 -25.84 -7.64 -5.07
N LEU A 32 -24.82 -8.50 -4.97
CA LEU A 32 -24.93 -9.92 -5.32
C LEU A 32 -26.00 -10.62 -4.49
N LYS A 33 -26.07 -10.38 -3.18
CA LYS A 33 -27.12 -10.94 -2.31
C LYS A 33 -28.53 -10.55 -2.78
N LYS A 34 -28.73 -9.31 -3.28
CA LYS A 34 -30.01 -8.89 -3.88
C LYS A 34 -30.29 -9.62 -5.20
N ARG A 35 -29.31 -9.70 -6.10
CA ARG A 35 -29.46 -10.41 -7.39
C ARG A 35 -29.72 -11.90 -7.20
N LEU A 36 -29.11 -12.51 -6.19
CA LEU A 36 -29.34 -13.92 -5.83
C LEU A 36 -30.78 -14.18 -5.37
N ALA A 37 -31.48 -13.18 -4.82
CA ALA A 37 -32.91 -13.27 -4.50
C ALA A 37 -33.82 -13.33 -5.72
N GLU A 38 -33.30 -12.98 -6.89
CA GLU A 38 -34.01 -13.06 -8.17
C GLU A 38 -33.80 -14.41 -8.86
N VAL A 39 -32.92 -15.28 -8.34
CA VAL A 39 -32.60 -16.58 -8.95
C VAL A 39 -33.64 -17.64 -8.56
N PRO A 40 -34.32 -18.29 -9.53
CA PRO A 40 -35.27 -19.35 -9.24
C PRO A 40 -34.65 -20.54 -8.50
N GLY A 41 -35.25 -20.95 -7.37
CA GLY A 41 -34.78 -22.08 -6.57
C GLY A 41 -33.61 -21.76 -5.64
N PHE A 42 -33.25 -20.48 -5.49
CA PHE A 42 -32.20 -20.04 -4.58
C PHE A 42 -32.73 -19.64 -3.18
N GLU A 43 -34.05 -19.62 -2.99
CA GLU A 43 -34.73 -19.23 -1.75
C GLU A 43 -34.28 -20.04 -0.51
N PRO A 44 -34.04 -21.36 -0.58
CA PRO A 44 -33.56 -22.13 0.58
C PRO A 44 -32.20 -21.66 1.09
N HIS A 45 -31.28 -21.32 0.17
CA HIS A 45 -29.93 -20.84 0.51
C HIS A 45 -29.97 -19.45 1.13
N LEU A 46 -30.88 -18.58 0.65
CA LEU A 46 -31.11 -17.26 1.26
C LEU A 46 -31.68 -17.37 2.67
N ALA A 47 -32.62 -18.28 2.89
CA ALA A 47 -33.16 -18.53 4.22
C ALA A 47 -32.09 -19.02 5.20
N GLU A 48 -31.17 -19.88 4.75
CA GLU A 48 -30.02 -20.32 5.55
C GLU A 48 -29.09 -19.14 5.87
N MET A 49 -28.75 -18.31 4.88
CA MET A 49 -27.96 -17.09 5.10
C MET A 49 -28.60 -16.15 6.12
N GLU A 50 -29.91 -15.87 5.99
CA GLU A 50 -30.64 -15.02 6.93
C GLU A 50 -30.70 -15.59 8.34
N ALA A 51 -30.81 -16.92 8.48
CA ALA A 51 -30.78 -17.59 9.77
C ALA A 51 -29.41 -17.45 10.45
N LEU A 52 -28.32 -17.58 9.69
CA LEU A 52 -26.96 -17.37 10.18
C LEU A 52 -26.69 -15.91 10.56
N ASP A 53 -27.12 -14.96 9.72
CA ASP A 53 -26.99 -13.52 10.01
C ASP A 53 -27.73 -13.15 11.31
N LYS A 54 -28.94 -13.68 11.50
CA LYS A 54 -29.72 -13.50 12.74
C LYS A 54 -29.03 -14.09 13.95
N ALA A 55 -28.44 -15.28 13.82
CA ALA A 55 -27.73 -15.95 14.91
C ALA A 55 -26.45 -15.20 15.34
N GLN A 56 -25.84 -14.44 14.43
CA GLN A 56 -24.63 -13.67 14.69
C GLN A 56 -24.91 -12.22 15.12
N GLU A 57 -26.17 -11.77 15.13
CA GLU A 57 -26.59 -10.38 15.39
C GLU A 57 -25.88 -9.32 14.53
N VAL A 58 -25.26 -9.75 13.42
CA VAL A 58 -24.48 -8.90 12.52
C VAL A 58 -24.86 -9.24 11.09
N SER A 59 -25.32 -8.24 10.33
CA SER A 59 -25.51 -8.38 8.89
C SER A 59 -24.22 -8.02 8.16
N ASP A 60 -23.44 -9.04 7.81
CA ASP A 60 -22.22 -8.91 7.01
C ASP A 60 -22.40 -9.56 5.63
N PRO A 61 -22.77 -8.79 4.60
CA PRO A 61 -22.94 -9.31 3.24
C PRO A 61 -21.73 -10.10 2.72
N VAL A 62 -20.50 -9.73 3.12
CA VAL A 62 -19.30 -10.44 2.66
C VAL A 62 -19.25 -11.82 3.29
N ALA A 63 -19.37 -11.94 4.61
CA ALA A 63 -19.39 -13.24 5.28
C ALA A 63 -20.59 -14.10 4.87
N SER A 64 -21.79 -13.53 4.77
CA SER A 64 -22.99 -14.30 4.38
C SER A 64 -22.84 -14.89 2.99
N VAL A 65 -22.42 -14.07 2.01
CA VAL A 65 -22.27 -14.52 0.62
C VAL A 65 -21.09 -15.48 0.50
N TRP A 66 -19.96 -15.19 1.14
CA TRP A 66 -18.79 -16.08 1.08
C TRP A 66 -19.11 -17.45 1.69
N GLY A 67 -19.69 -17.48 2.90
CA GLY A 67 -20.09 -18.71 3.57
C GLY A 67 -21.11 -19.51 2.75
N CYS A 68 -22.11 -18.84 2.17
CA CYS A 68 -23.07 -19.46 1.27
C CYS A 68 -22.38 -20.14 0.08
N LEU A 69 -21.53 -19.41 -0.66
CA LEU A 69 -20.85 -19.97 -1.83
C LEU A 69 -19.87 -21.10 -1.45
N GLN A 70 -19.27 -21.07 -0.25
CA GLN A 70 -18.42 -22.14 0.26
C GLN A 70 -19.14 -23.47 0.50
N ASN A 71 -20.47 -23.47 0.71
CA ASN A 71 -21.26 -24.70 0.77
C ASN A 71 -21.31 -25.43 -0.58
N GLY A 72 -20.95 -24.78 -1.69
CA GLY A 72 -20.81 -25.38 -3.02
C GLY A 72 -22.15 -25.69 -3.72
N TYR A 73 -23.16 -26.17 -3.01
CA TYR A 73 -24.52 -26.39 -3.54
C TYR A 73 -25.19 -25.11 -4.05
N PRO A 74 -25.03 -23.93 -3.42
CA PRO A 74 -25.60 -22.69 -3.95
C PRO A 74 -25.08 -22.35 -5.36
N LEU A 75 -23.82 -22.63 -5.65
CA LEU A 75 -23.24 -22.46 -6.99
C LEU A 75 -23.93 -23.35 -8.02
N MET A 76 -24.21 -24.61 -7.67
CA MET A 76 -24.96 -25.52 -8.54
C MET A 76 -26.40 -25.04 -8.77
N SER A 77 -27.08 -24.54 -7.73
CA SER A 77 -28.42 -23.94 -7.87
C SER A 77 -28.42 -22.75 -8.82
N ILE A 78 -27.43 -21.85 -8.72
CA ILE A 78 -27.28 -20.70 -9.62
C ILE A 78 -27.11 -21.16 -11.07
N PHE A 79 -26.26 -22.16 -11.32
CA PHE A 79 -26.09 -22.69 -12.67
C PHE A 79 -27.33 -23.42 -13.18
N ASN A 80 -27.99 -24.22 -12.34
CA ASN A 80 -29.20 -24.94 -12.74
C ASN A 80 -30.34 -24.00 -13.14
N ALA A 81 -30.35 -22.76 -12.64
CA ALA A 81 -31.28 -21.74 -13.09
C ALA A 81 -31.13 -21.39 -14.57
N THR A 82 -29.96 -21.65 -15.20
CA THR A 82 -29.76 -21.45 -16.65
C THR A 82 -30.48 -22.49 -17.50
N GLN A 83 -31.13 -23.47 -16.85
CA GLN A 83 -31.83 -24.59 -17.47
C GLN A 83 -30.93 -25.41 -18.41
N PRO A 84 -29.79 -25.95 -17.90
CA PRO A 84 -28.92 -26.79 -18.70
C PRO A 84 -29.65 -28.09 -19.12
N ALA A 85 -29.16 -28.72 -20.19
CA ALA A 85 -29.74 -29.98 -20.70
C ALA A 85 -29.74 -31.09 -19.64
N GLU A 86 -28.72 -31.14 -18.79
CA GLU A 86 -28.65 -31.99 -17.61
C GLU A 86 -28.36 -31.11 -16.37
N PRO A 87 -29.28 -31.02 -15.40
CA PRO A 87 -29.04 -30.28 -14.17
C PRO A 87 -27.84 -30.83 -13.39
N LEU A 88 -27.02 -29.93 -12.86
CA LEU A 88 -25.93 -30.29 -11.96
C LEU A 88 -26.49 -30.93 -10.69
N THR A 89 -26.10 -32.16 -10.43
CA THR A 89 -26.41 -32.92 -9.22
C THR A 89 -25.14 -33.53 -8.63
N LEU A 90 -25.08 -33.73 -7.31
CA LEU A 90 -23.94 -34.39 -6.65
C LEU A 90 -24.43 -35.69 -6.02
N ASP A 91 -23.81 -36.81 -6.39
CA ASP A 91 -24.08 -38.11 -5.78
C ASP A 91 -23.38 -38.22 -4.43
N GLU A 92 -24.11 -37.91 -3.36
CA GLU A 92 -23.60 -37.89 -1.99
C GLU A 92 -23.13 -39.26 -1.48
N SER A 93 -23.57 -40.36 -2.11
CA SER A 93 -23.13 -41.71 -1.76
C SER A 93 -21.69 -41.99 -2.20
N LYS A 94 -21.22 -41.29 -3.23
CA LYS A 94 -19.89 -41.46 -3.83
C LYS A 94 -18.85 -40.49 -3.28
N VAL A 95 -19.27 -39.44 -2.59
CA VAL A 95 -18.39 -38.37 -2.10
C VAL A 95 -18.48 -38.24 -0.59
N GLN A 96 -17.31 -38.37 0.06
CA GLN A 96 -17.18 -38.16 1.50
C GLN A 96 -17.70 -36.78 1.89
N GLU A 97 -18.45 -36.70 2.99
CA GLU A 97 -19.17 -35.50 3.44
C GLU A 97 -18.32 -34.23 3.45
N HIS A 98 -17.12 -34.29 4.05
CA HIS A 98 -16.19 -33.15 4.10
C HIS A 98 -15.65 -32.69 2.74
N ARG A 99 -15.82 -33.48 1.67
CA ARG A 99 -15.40 -33.14 0.29
C ARG A 99 -16.55 -32.67 -0.57
N ARG A 100 -17.81 -32.84 -0.12
CA ARG A 100 -19.01 -32.52 -0.92
C ARG A 100 -19.05 -31.05 -1.34
N PRO A 101 -18.76 -30.06 -0.48
CA PRO A 101 -18.79 -28.65 -0.90
C PRO A 101 -17.81 -28.36 -2.04
N LYS A 102 -16.56 -28.84 -1.89
CA LYS A 102 -15.52 -28.68 -2.92
C LYS A 102 -15.88 -29.40 -4.22
N ALA A 103 -16.48 -30.59 -4.14
CA ALA A 103 -16.94 -31.33 -5.30
C ALA A 103 -18.10 -30.62 -6.03
N ALA A 104 -19.05 -30.04 -5.29
CA ALA A 104 -20.14 -29.23 -5.83
C ALA A 104 -19.62 -27.97 -6.54
N ALA A 105 -18.72 -27.23 -5.89
CA ALA A 105 -18.07 -26.06 -6.49
C ALA A 105 -17.25 -26.43 -7.75
N PHE A 106 -16.59 -27.59 -7.75
CA PHE A 106 -15.86 -28.08 -8.92
C PHE A 106 -16.80 -28.42 -10.09
N LYS A 107 -17.96 -29.04 -9.82
CA LYS A 107 -18.98 -29.29 -10.86
C LYS A 107 -19.48 -27.99 -11.49
N PHE A 108 -19.75 -26.97 -10.67
CA PHE A 108 -20.11 -25.64 -11.16
C PHE A 108 -19.04 -25.05 -12.09
N LEU A 109 -17.77 -25.08 -11.67
CA LEU A 109 -16.65 -24.59 -12.48
C LEU A 109 -16.55 -25.34 -13.81
N GLN A 110 -16.65 -26.66 -13.78
CA GLN A 110 -16.58 -27.49 -14.98
C GLN A 110 -17.73 -27.14 -15.95
N ALA A 111 -18.95 -26.97 -15.44
CA ALA A 111 -20.11 -26.65 -16.25
C ALA A 111 -20.01 -25.25 -16.87
N CYS A 112 -19.50 -24.26 -16.13
CA CYS A 112 -19.25 -22.92 -16.69
C CYS A 112 -18.20 -22.93 -17.82
N LEU A 113 -17.18 -23.80 -17.73
CA LEU A 113 -16.17 -23.96 -18.78
C LEU A 113 -16.74 -24.69 -20.01
N GLN A 114 -17.56 -25.71 -19.81
CA GLN A 114 -18.04 -26.60 -20.87
C GLN A 114 -19.29 -26.07 -21.56
N ASP A 115 -20.28 -25.62 -20.79
CA ASP A 115 -21.62 -25.30 -21.31
C ASP A 115 -21.80 -23.80 -21.57
N LEU A 116 -21.18 -22.95 -20.75
CA LEU A 116 -21.21 -21.48 -20.91
C LEU A 116 -19.95 -20.94 -21.62
N GLU A 117 -19.02 -21.82 -22.00
CA GLU A 117 -17.78 -21.51 -22.73
C GLU A 117 -16.95 -20.39 -22.08
N PHE A 118 -16.89 -20.35 -20.74
CA PHE A 118 -16.08 -19.33 -20.06
C PHE A 118 -14.59 -19.55 -20.36
N PRO A 119 -13.84 -18.49 -20.69
CA PRO A 119 -12.39 -18.59 -20.83
C PRO A 119 -11.75 -19.05 -19.51
N GLN A 120 -10.89 -20.07 -19.56
CA GLN A 120 -10.27 -20.65 -18.36
C GLN A 120 -9.55 -19.61 -17.49
N GLN A 121 -8.94 -18.60 -18.10
CA GLN A 121 -8.22 -17.50 -17.45
C GLN A 121 -9.13 -16.54 -16.64
N GLU A 122 -10.43 -16.58 -16.88
CA GLU A 122 -11.44 -15.75 -16.21
C GLU A 122 -12.20 -16.53 -15.12
N CYS A 123 -12.00 -17.85 -15.04
CA CYS A 123 -12.57 -18.67 -13.98
C CYS A 123 -11.74 -18.58 -12.69
N PHE A 124 -12.43 -18.69 -11.55
CA PHE A 124 -11.75 -18.79 -10.26
C PHE A 124 -11.22 -20.22 -10.02
N LEU A 125 -10.18 -20.35 -9.20
CA LEU A 125 -9.65 -21.63 -8.74
C LEU A 125 -10.37 -22.09 -7.46
N ILE A 126 -10.45 -23.39 -7.19
CA ILE A 126 -11.04 -23.90 -5.93
C ILE A 126 -10.38 -23.23 -4.69
N THR A 127 -9.08 -22.93 -4.76
CA THR A 127 -8.35 -22.21 -3.71
C THR A 127 -8.76 -20.75 -3.56
N ASP A 128 -9.35 -20.11 -4.57
CA ASP A 128 -9.87 -18.74 -4.50
C ASP A 128 -11.17 -18.67 -3.65
N LEU A 129 -11.98 -19.74 -3.63
CA LEU A 129 -13.23 -19.82 -2.85
C LEU A 129 -13.00 -20.33 -1.41
N TYR A 130 -12.17 -21.37 -1.27
CA TYR A 130 -11.90 -22.03 0.03
C TYR A 130 -10.64 -21.52 0.72
N GLY A 131 -9.90 -20.61 0.09
CA GLY A 131 -8.78 -19.91 0.71
C GLY A 131 -9.24 -18.70 1.52
N GLU A 132 -8.28 -17.99 2.08
CA GLU A 132 -8.55 -16.81 2.90
C GLU A 132 -8.43 -15.49 2.11
N SER A 133 -7.96 -15.52 0.86
CA SER A 133 -7.67 -14.30 0.09
C SER A 133 -8.93 -13.59 -0.41
N THR A 134 -9.07 -12.30 -0.08
CA THR A 134 -10.17 -11.46 -0.58
C THR A 134 -10.08 -11.24 -2.09
N THR A 135 -8.86 -11.19 -2.65
CA THR A 135 -8.63 -11.11 -4.10
C THR A 135 -9.16 -12.36 -4.82
N GLY A 136 -8.98 -13.55 -4.24
CA GLY A 136 -9.56 -14.79 -4.76
C GLY A 136 -11.08 -14.70 -4.79
N PHE A 137 -11.68 -14.27 -3.69
CA PHE A 137 -13.13 -14.14 -3.59
C PHE A 137 -13.75 -13.12 -4.56
N VAL A 138 -13.04 -12.01 -4.86
CA VAL A 138 -13.46 -11.09 -5.92
C VAL A 138 -13.61 -11.80 -7.28
N LYS A 139 -12.75 -12.77 -7.61
CA LYS A 139 -12.90 -13.56 -8.84
C LYS A 139 -14.13 -14.45 -8.80
N VAL A 140 -14.44 -15.05 -7.64
CA VAL A 140 -15.66 -15.84 -7.45
C VAL A 140 -16.89 -14.98 -7.74
N ILE A 141 -16.96 -13.78 -7.13
CA ILE A 141 -18.07 -12.84 -7.32
C ILE A 141 -18.21 -12.42 -8.78
N LYS A 142 -17.09 -12.11 -9.46
CA LYS A 142 -17.11 -11.76 -10.89
C LYS A 142 -17.69 -12.89 -11.74
N MET A 143 -17.26 -14.12 -11.49
CA MET A 143 -17.74 -15.30 -12.22
C MET A 143 -19.23 -15.57 -11.95
N VAL A 144 -19.66 -15.49 -10.69
CA VAL A 144 -21.08 -15.65 -10.34
C VAL A 144 -21.93 -14.56 -10.98
N ASN A 145 -21.53 -13.28 -10.88
CA ASN A 145 -22.26 -12.19 -11.53
C ASN A 145 -22.38 -12.39 -13.04
N ARG A 146 -21.35 -12.90 -13.71
CA ARG A 146 -21.43 -13.20 -15.15
C ARG A 146 -22.47 -14.27 -15.46
N VAL A 147 -22.62 -15.29 -14.62
CA VAL A 147 -23.71 -16.27 -14.77
C VAL A 147 -25.07 -15.61 -14.55
N LEU A 148 -25.19 -14.73 -13.56
CA LEU A 148 -26.42 -13.96 -13.34
C LEU A 148 -26.74 -13.02 -14.51
N ASP A 149 -25.73 -12.41 -15.15
CA ASP A 149 -25.92 -11.58 -16.35
C ASP A 149 -26.47 -12.42 -17.51
N ILE A 150 -26.03 -13.67 -17.66
CA ILE A 150 -26.59 -14.62 -18.65
C ILE A 150 -28.05 -14.94 -18.33
N LEU A 151 -28.38 -15.25 -17.07
CA LEU A 151 -29.77 -15.48 -16.65
C LEU A 151 -30.66 -14.26 -16.92
N GLU A 152 -30.15 -13.06 -16.66
CA GLU A 152 -30.84 -11.80 -16.90
C GLU A 152 -31.10 -11.60 -18.40
N MET A 153 -30.08 -11.82 -19.25
CA MET A 153 -30.21 -11.77 -20.71
C MET A 153 -31.18 -12.82 -21.24
N GLN A 154 -31.26 -13.99 -20.60
CA GLN A 154 -32.22 -15.04 -20.93
C GLN A 154 -33.62 -14.77 -20.36
N GLY A 155 -33.81 -13.73 -19.55
CA GLY A 155 -35.08 -13.39 -18.93
C GLY A 155 -35.53 -14.40 -17.85
N GLN A 156 -34.59 -15.13 -17.26
CA GLN A 156 -34.85 -16.21 -16.31
C GLN A 156 -34.79 -15.75 -14.84
N LEU A 157 -34.36 -14.53 -14.57
CA LEU A 157 -34.44 -13.93 -13.23
C LEU A 157 -35.86 -13.46 -12.93
N TYR A 158 -36.31 -13.70 -11.69
CA TYR A 158 -37.54 -13.10 -11.19
C TYR A 158 -37.36 -11.59 -11.11
N LYS A 159 -37.99 -10.86 -12.03
CA LYS A 159 -38.19 -9.43 -11.85
C LYS A 159 -39.26 -9.27 -10.79
N PRO A 160 -38.99 -8.69 -9.61
CA PRO A 160 -40.05 -8.40 -8.66
C PRO A 160 -41.07 -7.53 -9.37
N SER A 161 -42.30 -8.03 -9.53
CA SER A 161 -43.43 -7.25 -10.02
C SER A 161 -43.64 -6.10 -9.05
N ASN A 162 -43.22 -4.89 -9.45
CA ASN A 162 -43.43 -3.60 -8.77
C ASN A 162 -44.23 -3.70 -7.47
N THR A 163 -43.57 -4.02 -6.36
CA THR A 163 -43.95 -3.39 -5.10
C THR A 163 -43.43 -1.97 -5.22
N ASN A 164 -44.34 -1.00 -5.17
CA ASN A 164 -44.04 0.43 -5.16
C ASN A 164 -43.03 0.76 -4.04
N SER A 165 -41.74 0.57 -4.34
CA SER A 165 -40.68 1.45 -3.88
C SER A 165 -40.39 2.35 -5.06
N GLY A 166 -41.30 3.31 -5.30
CA GLY A 166 -40.81 4.59 -5.82
C GLY A 166 -39.61 4.99 -4.97
N PRO A 167 -38.61 5.69 -5.52
CA PRO A 167 -37.51 6.16 -4.71
C PRO A 167 -38.17 6.84 -3.52
N VAL A 168 -38.01 6.26 -2.33
CA VAL A 168 -38.19 7.03 -1.12
C VAL A 168 -37.10 8.06 -1.31
N GLU A 169 -37.49 9.20 -1.87
CA GLU A 169 -36.86 10.47 -1.62
C GLU A 169 -36.81 10.50 -0.10
N ARG A 170 -35.74 9.90 0.45
CA ARG A 170 -35.16 10.37 1.68
C ARG A 170 -35.03 11.83 1.34
N GLU A 171 -35.90 12.66 1.92
CA GLU A 171 -35.66 14.09 2.03
C GLU A 171 -34.16 14.21 2.19
N ARG A 172 -33.50 14.95 1.29
CA ARG A 172 -32.05 15.16 1.37
C ARG A 172 -31.79 15.91 2.66
N THR A 173 -31.85 15.21 3.79
CA THR A 173 -31.32 15.61 5.06
C THR A 173 -29.86 15.87 4.76
N LYS A 174 -29.48 17.14 4.90
CA LYS A 174 -28.09 17.53 4.73
C LYS A 174 -27.29 16.63 5.65
N LEU A 175 -26.33 15.90 5.08
CA LEU A 175 -25.44 15.07 5.87
C LEU A 175 -24.82 15.96 6.95
N THR A 176 -24.79 15.45 8.17
CA THR A 176 -24.06 16.06 9.27
C THR A 176 -22.57 16.12 8.92
N HIS A 177 -21.81 16.99 9.60
CA HIS A 177 -20.37 17.09 9.38
C HIS A 177 -19.66 15.75 9.64
N ARG A 178 -20.10 15.00 10.67
CA ARG A 178 -19.65 13.65 10.96
C ARG A 178 -19.90 12.69 9.79
N GLU A 179 -21.12 12.64 9.26
CA GLU A 179 -21.46 11.79 8.13
C GLU A 179 -20.67 12.16 6.86
N HIS A 180 -20.37 13.45 6.65
CA HIS A 180 -19.52 13.90 5.56
C HIS A 180 -18.08 13.36 5.69
N ILE A 181 -17.48 13.43 6.89
CA ILE A 181 -16.15 12.89 7.16
C ILE A 181 -16.10 11.38 6.91
N LEU A 182 -17.10 10.64 7.43
CA LEU A 182 -17.16 9.19 7.26
C LEU A 182 -17.38 8.78 5.80
N LYS A 183 -18.24 9.52 5.10
CA LYS A 183 -18.48 9.32 3.67
C LYS A 183 -17.18 9.55 2.87
N GLU A 184 -16.49 10.66 3.10
CA GLU A 184 -15.20 10.95 2.44
C GLU A 184 -14.17 9.87 2.77
N MET A 185 -14.08 9.46 4.04
CA MET A 185 -13.14 8.43 4.48
C MET A 185 -13.35 7.11 3.73
N LEU A 186 -14.60 6.67 3.58
CA LEU A 186 -14.96 5.44 2.85
C LEU A 186 -14.80 5.59 1.33
N GLU A 187 -15.22 6.70 0.74
CA GLU A 187 -15.07 6.94 -0.71
C GLU A 187 -13.59 6.94 -1.10
N THR A 188 -12.76 7.68 -0.35
CA THR A 188 -11.32 7.73 -0.61
C THR A 188 -10.60 6.42 -0.30
N GLU A 189 -11.14 5.58 0.60
CA GLU A 189 -10.62 4.22 0.82
C GLU A 189 -10.94 3.30 -0.38
N ARG A 190 -12.15 3.39 -0.94
CA ARG A 190 -12.52 2.65 -2.16
C ARG A 190 -11.63 3.02 -3.33
N ASP A 191 -11.41 4.32 -3.53
CA ASP A 191 -10.50 4.82 -4.56
C ASP A 191 -9.08 4.27 -4.35
N TYR A 192 -8.58 4.30 -3.12
CA TYR A 192 -7.27 3.77 -2.78
C TYR A 192 -7.14 2.27 -3.08
N VAL A 193 -8.09 1.45 -2.63
CA VAL A 193 -8.11 0.01 -2.91
C VAL A 193 -8.17 -0.26 -4.41
N HIS A 194 -8.96 0.50 -5.17
CA HIS A 194 -9.03 0.38 -6.62
C HIS A 194 -7.67 0.67 -7.30
N HIS A 195 -6.95 1.71 -6.86
CA HIS A 195 -5.61 1.98 -7.37
C HIS A 195 -4.62 0.84 -7.10
N LEU A 196 -4.70 0.18 -5.93
CA LEU A 196 -3.89 -1.00 -5.63
C LEU A 196 -4.25 -2.20 -6.51
N GLN A 197 -5.54 -2.38 -6.82
CA GLN A 197 -5.99 -3.41 -7.77
C GLN A 197 -5.43 -3.17 -9.17
N ASN A 198 -5.35 -1.91 -9.62
CA ASN A 198 -4.73 -1.57 -10.90
C ASN A 198 -3.23 -1.91 -10.92
N LEU A 199 -2.50 -1.64 -9.82
CA LEU A 199 -1.10 -2.10 -9.67
C LEU A 199 -0.98 -3.62 -9.73
N GLN A 200 -1.91 -4.36 -9.10
CA GLN A 200 -1.90 -5.82 -9.14
C GLN A 200 -2.21 -6.36 -10.55
N ALA A 201 -3.15 -5.74 -11.25
CA ALA A 201 -3.47 -6.08 -12.63
C ALA A 201 -2.27 -5.84 -13.55
N LEU A 202 -1.58 -4.71 -13.39
CA LEU A 202 -0.33 -4.44 -14.09
C LEU A 202 0.74 -5.50 -13.81
N LYS A 203 0.98 -5.82 -12.53
CA LYS A 203 1.93 -6.88 -12.13
C LYS A 203 1.62 -8.19 -12.86
N LYS A 204 0.35 -8.61 -12.83
CA LYS A 204 -0.10 -9.86 -13.46
C LYS A 204 0.18 -9.85 -14.96
N GLU A 205 -0.16 -8.77 -15.66
CA GLU A 205 0.04 -8.67 -17.10
C GLU A 205 1.53 -8.65 -17.48
N LEU A 206 2.39 -7.99 -16.70
CA LEU A 206 3.84 -8.00 -16.90
C LEU A 206 4.47 -9.38 -16.70
N GLU A 207 3.92 -10.18 -15.79
CA GLU A 207 4.35 -11.56 -15.55
C GLU A 207 3.85 -12.51 -16.65
N GLU A 208 2.59 -12.38 -17.07
CA GLU A 208 1.99 -13.23 -18.11
C GLU A 208 2.57 -12.98 -19.51
N THR A 209 2.93 -11.73 -19.81
CA THR A 209 3.60 -11.38 -21.08
C THR A 209 5.08 -11.72 -21.08
N GLY A 210 5.67 -12.08 -19.93
CA GLY A 210 7.11 -12.29 -19.79
C GLY A 210 7.93 -11.00 -19.91
N ALA A 211 7.29 -9.82 -19.81
CA ALA A 211 7.97 -8.53 -19.89
C ALA A 211 8.94 -8.33 -18.72
N LEU A 212 8.59 -8.86 -17.55
CA LEU A 212 9.45 -8.90 -16.37
C LEU A 212 9.75 -10.34 -15.95
N ASN A 213 11.00 -10.60 -15.55
CA ASN A 213 11.34 -11.83 -14.87
C ASN A 213 10.89 -11.77 -13.39
N GLY A 214 10.85 -12.92 -12.72
CA GLY A 214 10.39 -13.01 -11.33
C GLY A 214 11.16 -12.11 -10.35
N ASP A 215 12.46 -11.93 -10.57
CA ASP A 215 13.31 -11.06 -9.74
C ASP A 215 12.96 -9.56 -9.92
N SER A 216 12.83 -9.07 -11.16
CA SER A 216 12.45 -7.67 -11.43
C SER A 216 11.02 -7.39 -10.98
N SER A 217 10.09 -8.34 -11.19
CA SER A 217 8.72 -8.25 -10.66
C SER A 217 8.73 -8.13 -9.14
N HIS A 218 9.50 -8.98 -8.45
CA HIS A 218 9.61 -8.92 -7.00
C HIS A 218 10.24 -7.61 -6.49
N GLN A 219 11.28 -7.10 -7.17
CA GLN A 219 11.91 -5.83 -6.79
C GLN A 219 11.00 -4.61 -7.02
N ILE A 220 10.08 -4.66 -7.99
CA ILE A 220 9.13 -3.57 -8.25
C ILE A 220 7.94 -3.65 -7.29
N PHE A 221 7.27 -4.80 -7.22
CA PHE A 221 5.97 -4.92 -6.54
C PHE A 221 6.05 -5.45 -5.11
N LEU A 222 7.16 -6.09 -4.71
CA LEU A 222 7.44 -6.60 -3.37
C LEU A 222 6.23 -7.32 -2.73
N ASN A 223 5.65 -6.75 -1.67
CA ASN A 223 4.54 -7.28 -0.89
C ASN A 223 3.18 -6.70 -1.28
N LEU A 224 3.03 -6.17 -2.51
CA LEU A 224 1.78 -5.57 -3.02
C LEU A 224 0.54 -6.41 -2.72
N ASN A 225 0.61 -7.73 -2.92
CA ASN A 225 -0.54 -8.62 -2.70
C ASN A 225 -1.00 -8.63 -1.22
N ASN A 226 -0.06 -8.61 -0.27
CA ASN A 226 -0.37 -8.59 1.15
C ASN A 226 -0.94 -7.21 1.55
N LEU A 227 -0.37 -6.14 1.00
CA LEU A 227 -0.87 -4.78 1.22
C LEU A 227 -2.29 -4.61 0.68
N LEU A 228 -2.56 -5.09 -0.54
CA LEU A 228 -3.88 -5.05 -1.16
C LEU A 228 -4.89 -5.90 -0.38
N ASP A 229 -4.55 -7.13 0.01
CA ASP A 229 -5.45 -7.97 0.80
C ASP A 229 -5.80 -7.31 2.15
N PHE A 230 -4.80 -6.70 2.83
CA PHE A 230 -5.05 -5.90 4.02
C PHE A 230 -6.00 -4.73 3.73
N ALA A 231 -5.71 -3.92 2.71
CA ALA A 231 -6.53 -2.75 2.38
C ALA A 231 -7.97 -3.13 2.02
N GLN A 232 -8.17 -4.23 1.29
CA GLN A 232 -9.49 -4.78 0.98
C GLN A 232 -10.24 -5.21 2.25
N ARG A 233 -9.60 -5.97 3.14
CA ARG A 233 -10.19 -6.37 4.42
C ARG A 233 -10.52 -5.18 5.31
N PHE A 234 -9.62 -4.21 5.36
CA PHE A 234 -9.81 -3.01 6.16
C PHE A 234 -11.00 -2.20 5.65
N LEU A 235 -11.10 -1.98 4.34
CA LEU A 235 -12.27 -1.34 3.71
C LEU A 235 -13.59 -2.06 4.04
N ILE A 236 -13.63 -3.40 3.91
CA ILE A 236 -14.81 -4.20 4.25
C ILE A 236 -15.23 -3.93 5.71
N ARG A 237 -14.26 -3.89 6.62
CA ARG A 237 -14.51 -3.66 8.05
C ARG A 237 -14.96 -2.24 8.33
N MET A 238 -14.44 -1.25 7.60
CA MET A 238 -14.93 0.13 7.68
C MET A 238 -16.38 0.23 7.19
N GLU A 239 -16.74 -0.47 6.12
CA GLU A 239 -18.11 -0.47 5.58
C GLU A 239 -19.10 -1.19 6.49
N GLN A 240 -18.69 -2.32 7.07
CA GLN A 240 -19.45 -3.01 8.13
C GLN A 240 -19.67 -2.11 9.33
N HIS A 241 -18.61 -1.45 9.81
CA HIS A 241 -18.68 -0.56 10.96
C HIS A 241 -19.58 0.65 10.70
N ASN A 242 -19.54 1.20 9.49
CA ASN A 242 -20.43 2.28 9.07
C ASN A 242 -21.90 1.85 8.94
N ALA A 243 -22.17 0.56 8.73
CA ALA A 243 -23.52 0.02 8.67
C ALA A 243 -24.18 -0.16 10.06
N LEU A 244 -23.39 -0.13 11.14
CA LEU A 244 -23.90 -0.16 12.51
C LEU A 244 -24.64 1.15 12.86
N PRO A 245 -25.61 1.10 13.81
CA PRO A 245 -26.19 2.31 14.39
C PRO A 245 -25.11 3.26 14.89
N GLU A 246 -25.30 4.56 14.70
CA GLU A 246 -24.28 5.59 14.99
C GLU A 246 -23.75 5.49 16.43
N GLU A 247 -24.62 5.17 17.38
CA GLU A 247 -24.32 5.04 18.81
C GLU A 247 -23.40 3.85 19.11
N SER A 248 -23.37 2.85 18.23
CA SER A 248 -22.52 1.65 18.35
C SER A 248 -21.18 1.81 17.61
N GLN A 249 -20.96 2.92 16.90
CA GLN A 249 -19.76 3.12 16.08
C GLN A 249 -18.56 3.64 16.88
N ASN A 250 -17.66 2.73 17.27
CA ASN A 250 -16.35 3.09 17.80
C ASN A 250 -15.24 3.01 16.74
N TRP A 251 -15.08 4.10 15.98
CA TRP A 251 -14.09 4.18 14.89
C TRP A 251 -12.63 4.14 15.39
N GLY A 252 -12.34 4.60 16.60
CA GLY A 252 -10.99 4.50 17.17
C GLY A 252 -10.59 3.04 17.41
N GLU A 253 -11.47 2.28 18.05
CA GLU A 253 -11.29 0.84 18.32
C GLU A 253 -11.13 0.03 17.03
N LEU A 254 -11.88 0.38 15.97
CA LEU A 254 -11.69 -0.22 14.65
C LEU A 254 -10.24 -0.10 14.18
N PHE A 255 -9.63 1.09 14.22
CA PHE A 255 -8.24 1.25 13.78
C PHE A 255 -7.23 0.55 14.70
N ILE A 256 -7.47 0.58 16.02
CA ILE A 256 -6.63 -0.10 17.01
C ILE A 256 -6.57 -1.62 16.73
N ASN A 257 -7.72 -2.24 16.45
CA ASN A 257 -7.81 -3.67 16.16
C ASN A 257 -7.04 -4.10 14.91
N TYR A 258 -6.79 -3.18 13.96
CA TYR A 258 -6.08 -3.46 12.71
C TYR A 258 -4.62 -2.95 12.73
N GLN A 259 -4.08 -2.55 13.89
CA GLN A 259 -2.71 -2.03 14.03
C GLN A 259 -1.63 -2.93 13.41
N GLU A 260 -1.76 -4.26 13.54
CA GLU A 260 -0.77 -5.20 13.01
C GLU A 260 -0.82 -5.25 11.49
N GLY A 261 -2.02 -5.13 10.91
CA GLY A 261 -2.19 -5.10 9.46
C GLY A 261 -1.61 -3.85 8.80
N PHE A 262 -1.62 -2.70 9.49
CA PHE A 262 -0.95 -1.50 9.01
C PHE A 262 0.57 -1.66 8.85
N ARG A 263 1.20 -2.66 9.48
CA ARG A 263 2.64 -2.95 9.27
C ARG A 263 2.97 -3.40 7.85
N GLN A 264 1.98 -3.84 7.06
CA GLN A 264 2.20 -4.17 5.64
C GLN A 264 2.66 -2.98 4.80
N TYR A 265 2.43 -1.74 5.26
CA TYR A 265 2.86 -0.52 4.56
C TYR A 265 4.37 -0.30 4.63
N GLU A 266 5.03 -0.64 5.74
CA GLU A 266 6.45 -0.36 5.98
C GLU A 266 7.38 -0.93 4.87
N PRO A 267 7.37 -2.25 4.57
CA PRO A 267 8.27 -2.80 3.55
C PRO A 267 7.94 -2.28 2.14
N PHE A 268 6.65 -2.03 1.83
CA PHE A 268 6.24 -1.52 0.53
C PHE A 268 6.78 -0.10 0.30
N ILE A 269 6.59 0.77 1.29
CA ILE A 269 7.03 2.17 1.23
C ILE A 269 8.57 2.25 1.20
N ALA A 270 9.25 1.46 2.01
CA ALA A 270 10.72 1.44 2.04
C ALA A 270 11.34 1.01 0.69
N ASN A 271 10.62 0.22 -0.11
CA ASN A 271 11.08 -0.26 -1.40
C ASN A 271 11.04 0.79 -2.52
N GLN A 272 10.53 2.01 -2.28
CA GLN A 272 10.32 3.02 -3.32
C GLN A 272 11.58 3.31 -4.16
N LEU A 273 12.74 3.48 -3.53
CA LEU A 273 13.99 3.77 -4.24
C LEU A 273 14.38 2.64 -5.20
N ARG A 274 14.25 1.39 -4.75
CA ARG A 274 14.57 0.20 -5.55
C ARG A 274 13.56 0.03 -6.69
N CYS A 275 12.27 0.21 -6.38
CA CYS A 275 11.20 0.19 -7.36
C CYS A 275 11.45 1.21 -8.48
N ASP A 276 11.70 2.47 -8.14
CA ASP A 276 11.97 3.53 -9.11
C ASP A 276 13.17 3.21 -10.02
N ALA A 277 14.26 2.68 -9.45
CA ALA A 277 15.46 2.31 -10.20
C ALA A 277 15.23 1.15 -11.18
N VAL A 278 14.48 0.12 -10.77
CA VAL A 278 14.18 -1.04 -11.62
C VAL A 278 13.13 -0.68 -12.67
N CYS A 279 12.09 0.08 -12.31
CA CYS A 279 11.11 0.60 -13.26
C CYS A 279 11.78 1.42 -14.36
N LEU A 280 12.74 2.28 -14.02
CA LEU A 280 13.48 3.06 -15.01
C LEU A 280 14.33 2.16 -15.93
N ARG A 281 14.97 1.11 -15.38
CA ARG A 281 15.80 0.17 -16.15
C ARG A 281 14.97 -0.67 -17.12
N GLU A 282 13.79 -1.12 -16.70
CA GLU A 282 12.92 -2.00 -17.47
C GLU A 282 11.77 -1.25 -18.19
N TRP A 283 11.83 0.09 -18.24
CA TRP A 283 10.71 0.94 -18.67
C TRP A 283 10.18 0.59 -20.05
N ASP A 284 11.06 0.35 -21.04
CA ASP A 284 10.64 0.03 -22.40
C ASP A 284 9.76 -1.24 -22.46
N LYS A 285 10.05 -2.23 -21.59
CA LYS A 285 9.27 -3.47 -21.48
C LYS A 285 7.96 -3.23 -20.73
N ILE A 286 8.00 -2.47 -19.64
CA ILE A 286 6.84 -2.14 -18.83
C ILE A 286 5.81 -1.32 -19.64
N HIS A 287 6.29 -0.37 -20.44
CA HIS A 287 5.46 0.48 -21.28
C HIS A 287 4.80 -0.29 -22.44
N ALA A 288 5.51 -1.25 -23.05
CA ALA A 288 5.02 -1.96 -24.24
C ALA A 288 4.11 -3.16 -23.95
N ALA A 289 4.10 -3.67 -22.73
CA ALA A 289 3.42 -4.92 -22.38
C ALA A 289 1.89 -4.82 -22.20
N PRO A 290 1.33 -3.76 -21.56
CA PRO A 290 -0.09 -3.72 -21.27
C PRO A 290 -1.00 -3.62 -22.49
N ARG A 291 -2.07 -4.42 -22.51
CA ARG A 291 -3.06 -4.51 -23.60
C ARG A 291 -4.36 -3.79 -23.29
N SER A 292 -4.71 -3.66 -22.01
CA SER A 292 -5.91 -2.94 -21.61
C SER A 292 -5.70 -1.42 -21.68
N PRO A 293 -6.69 -0.64 -22.16
CA PRO A 293 -6.58 0.82 -22.25
C PRO A 293 -6.24 1.48 -20.91
N ASP A 294 -6.84 0.97 -19.83
CA ASP A 294 -6.61 1.46 -18.47
C ASP A 294 -5.13 1.30 -18.06
N LEU A 295 -4.56 0.11 -18.25
CA LEU A 295 -3.15 -0.13 -17.89
C LEU A 295 -2.18 0.57 -18.85
N GLN A 296 -2.54 0.73 -20.12
CA GLN A 296 -1.76 1.56 -21.07
C GLN A 296 -1.69 3.01 -20.62
N GLN A 297 -2.79 3.57 -20.10
CA GLN A 297 -2.77 4.90 -19.53
C GLN A 297 -1.90 4.99 -18.28
N MET A 298 -1.98 3.97 -17.40
CA MET A 298 -1.17 3.89 -16.19
C MET A 298 0.34 3.87 -16.48
N VAL A 299 0.76 3.14 -17.52
CA VAL A 299 2.16 3.08 -17.97
C VAL A 299 2.49 4.10 -19.06
N GLY A 300 1.58 5.02 -19.42
CA GLY A 300 1.82 5.98 -20.50
C GLY A 300 2.98 6.94 -20.19
N GLN A 301 3.23 7.20 -18.90
CA GLN A 301 4.41 7.94 -18.43
C GLN A 301 4.94 7.31 -17.14
N LEU A 302 6.27 7.29 -16.98
CA LEU A 302 6.90 6.77 -15.76
C LEU A 302 6.46 7.53 -14.51
N SER A 303 6.23 8.85 -14.63
CA SER A 303 5.68 9.68 -13.55
C SER A 303 4.29 9.23 -13.10
N THR A 304 3.43 8.81 -14.04
CA THR A 304 2.09 8.28 -13.75
C THR A 304 2.20 7.00 -12.93
N LEU A 305 3.00 6.04 -13.40
CA LEU A 305 3.23 4.78 -12.68
C LEU A 305 3.84 5.01 -11.29
N ASN A 306 4.85 5.87 -11.18
CA ASN A 306 5.44 6.23 -9.90
C ASN A 306 4.42 6.89 -8.96
N GLY A 307 3.47 7.65 -9.51
CA GLY A 307 2.33 8.19 -8.77
C GLY A 307 1.49 7.12 -8.08
N PHE A 308 1.28 5.96 -8.71
CA PHE A 308 0.60 4.82 -8.08
C PHE A 308 1.42 4.20 -6.95
N PHE A 309 2.73 4.03 -7.12
CA PHE A 309 3.60 3.46 -6.09
C PHE A 309 3.70 4.32 -4.81
N VAL A 310 3.50 5.63 -4.93
CA VAL A 310 3.53 6.56 -3.78
C VAL A 310 2.19 6.59 -3.01
N LYS A 311 1.09 6.08 -3.59
CA LYS A 311 -0.26 6.12 -2.98
C LYS A 311 -0.32 5.48 -1.57
N PRO A 312 0.35 4.36 -1.26
CA PRO A 312 0.33 3.78 0.09
C PRO A 312 0.87 4.71 1.17
N PHE A 313 2.00 5.39 0.90
CA PHE A 313 2.53 6.40 1.81
C PHE A 313 1.56 7.57 1.96
N GLN A 314 1.03 8.08 0.85
CA GLN A 314 0.04 9.15 0.89
C GLN A 314 -1.19 8.75 1.70
N ARG A 315 -1.76 7.56 1.47
CA ARG A 315 -2.93 7.09 2.21
C ARG A 315 -2.66 6.97 3.70
N LEU A 316 -1.51 6.40 4.06
CA LEU A 316 -1.12 6.25 5.46
C LEU A 316 -1.04 7.61 6.19
N THR A 317 -0.56 8.66 5.50
CA THR A 317 -0.52 10.04 6.06
C THR A 317 -1.90 10.71 6.17
N LYS A 318 -2.93 10.23 5.46
CA LYS A 318 -4.29 10.80 5.51
C LYS A 318 -5.12 10.29 6.69
N TYR A 319 -4.90 9.06 7.16
CA TYR A 319 -5.68 8.53 8.29
C TYR A 319 -5.62 9.40 9.55
N PRO A 320 -4.45 9.88 10.02
CA PRO A 320 -4.40 10.77 11.19
C PRO A 320 -5.23 12.04 10.99
N LEU A 321 -5.24 12.62 9.79
CA LEU A 321 -5.98 13.86 9.50
C LEU A 321 -7.50 13.63 9.54
N MET A 322 -7.98 12.56 8.92
CA MET A 322 -9.39 12.21 8.92
C MET A 322 -9.88 11.81 10.32
N LEU A 323 -9.07 11.06 11.07
CA LEU A 323 -9.35 10.70 12.46
C LEU A 323 -9.35 11.92 13.38
N GLN A 324 -8.45 12.87 13.18
CA GLN A 324 -8.46 14.14 13.93
C GLN A 324 -9.75 14.93 13.68
N GLU A 325 -10.23 14.98 12.44
CA GLU A 325 -11.48 15.66 12.12
C GLU A 325 -12.69 14.92 12.71
N LEU A 326 -12.70 13.58 12.65
CA LEU A 326 -13.73 12.76 13.29
C LEU A 326 -13.75 12.93 14.81
N LYS A 327 -12.57 13.05 15.44
CA LYS A 327 -12.44 13.28 16.88
C LYS A 327 -13.11 14.58 17.32
N LYS A 328 -13.03 15.64 16.50
CA LYS A 328 -13.72 16.93 16.78
C LYS A 328 -15.24 16.81 16.75
N GLN A 329 -15.77 15.79 16.08
CA GLN A 329 -17.20 15.47 15.99
C GLN A 329 -17.61 14.33 16.94
N THR A 330 -16.82 14.06 17.98
CA THR A 330 -17.06 12.97 18.91
C THR A 330 -17.06 13.52 20.34
N ASP A 331 -18.25 13.66 20.91
CA ASP A 331 -18.44 14.23 22.26
C ASP A 331 -18.18 13.21 23.38
N GLN A 332 -18.32 11.92 23.10
CA GLN A 332 -18.10 10.86 24.09
C GLN A 332 -16.60 10.72 24.41
N PRO A 333 -16.17 10.90 25.68
CA PRO A 333 -14.76 10.89 26.06
C PRO A 333 -14.03 9.59 25.73
N GLU A 334 -14.68 8.44 25.93
CA GLU A 334 -14.11 7.13 25.64
C GLU A 334 -13.85 6.94 24.13
N LEU A 335 -14.84 7.24 23.29
CA LEU A 335 -14.68 7.18 21.83
C LEU A 335 -13.60 8.16 21.34
N SER A 336 -13.55 9.37 21.90
CA SER A 336 -12.53 10.38 21.59
C SER A 336 -11.12 9.93 21.99
N ALA A 337 -10.98 9.23 23.12
CA ALA A 337 -9.73 8.63 23.57
C ALA A 337 -9.26 7.51 22.63
N ASN A 338 -10.17 6.61 22.25
CA ASN A 338 -9.86 5.54 21.29
C ASN A 338 -9.40 6.11 19.94
N ILE A 339 -10.03 7.19 19.45
CA ILE A 339 -9.59 7.86 18.21
C ILE A 339 -8.18 8.47 18.39
N ALA A 340 -7.87 9.03 19.56
CA ALA A 340 -6.53 9.54 19.84
C ALA A 340 -5.47 8.43 19.83
N THR A 341 -5.76 7.29 20.46
CA THR A 341 -4.88 6.12 20.44
C THR A 341 -4.70 5.57 19.02
N ALA A 342 -5.76 5.52 18.21
CA ALA A 342 -5.67 5.15 16.81
C ALA A 342 -4.73 6.08 16.02
N ILE A 343 -4.81 7.39 16.24
CA ILE A 343 -3.89 8.37 15.63
C ILE A 343 -2.44 8.05 16.00
N ASP A 344 -2.15 7.81 17.28
CA ASP A 344 -0.80 7.51 17.76
C ASP A 344 -0.24 6.21 17.14
N ILE A 345 -1.09 5.18 16.99
CA ILE A 345 -0.73 3.93 16.32
C ILE A 345 -0.33 4.18 14.87
N ILE A 346 -1.13 4.93 14.11
CA ILE A 346 -0.82 5.21 12.70
C ILE A 346 0.45 6.07 12.57
N GLN A 347 0.65 7.04 13.48
CA GLN A 347 1.89 7.82 13.51
C GLN A 347 3.12 6.95 13.77
N LEU A 348 3.01 5.97 14.68
CA LEU A 348 4.09 5.02 14.90
C LEU A 348 4.42 4.19 13.65
N VAL A 349 3.40 3.79 12.86
CA VAL A 349 3.63 3.09 11.59
C VAL A 349 4.31 4.01 10.57
N LEU A 350 3.92 5.29 10.50
CA LEU A 350 4.58 6.29 9.65
C LEU A 350 6.06 6.49 10.02
N ASP A 351 6.36 6.61 11.30
CA ASP A 351 7.73 6.76 11.80
C ASP A 351 8.60 5.54 11.48
N ARG A 352 8.02 4.34 11.57
CA ARG A 352 8.69 3.09 11.17
C ARG A 352 8.95 3.04 9.67
N ALA A 353 7.95 3.37 8.85
CA ALA A 353 8.10 3.44 7.39
C ALA A 353 9.19 4.45 7.00
N ASN A 354 9.21 5.64 7.61
CA ASN A 354 10.24 6.66 7.38
C ASN A 354 11.64 6.16 7.79
N SER A 355 11.73 5.47 8.93
CA SER A 355 13.00 4.88 9.40
C SER A 355 13.50 3.79 8.45
N ALA A 356 12.60 2.95 7.93
CA ALA A 356 12.91 1.90 6.96
C ALA A 356 13.37 2.47 5.61
N ILE A 357 12.72 3.54 5.12
CA ILE A 357 13.18 4.31 3.95
C ILE A 357 14.61 4.81 4.19
N GLY A 358 14.86 5.45 5.34
CA GLY A 358 16.19 5.93 5.71
C GLY A 358 17.25 4.82 5.68
N LYS A 359 16.92 3.65 6.23
CA LYS A 359 17.80 2.47 6.19
C LYS A 359 18.10 2.01 4.77
N GLU A 360 17.10 1.95 3.89
CA GLU A 360 17.27 1.55 2.49
C GLU A 360 18.16 2.55 1.73
N HIS A 361 18.02 3.86 1.96
CA HIS A 361 18.92 4.87 1.37
C HIS A 361 20.37 4.68 1.81
N LEU A 362 20.60 4.33 3.07
CA LEU A 362 21.93 4.08 3.60
C LEU A 362 22.54 2.82 2.96
N VAL A 363 21.76 1.76 2.79
CA VAL A 363 22.20 0.54 2.08
C VAL A 363 22.56 0.85 0.61
N ALA A 364 21.71 1.61 -0.08
CA ALA A 364 21.98 2.03 -1.47
C ALA A 364 23.26 2.87 -1.57
N ALA A 365 23.51 3.76 -0.60
CA ALA A 365 24.73 4.55 -0.56
C ALA A 365 25.99 3.70 -0.32
N VAL A 366 25.91 2.65 0.52
CA VAL A 366 27.02 1.68 0.70
C VAL A 366 27.32 0.95 -0.60
N LEU A 367 26.28 0.53 -1.34
CA LEU A 367 26.47 -0.15 -2.62
C LEU A 367 27.14 0.78 -3.64
N ASP A 368 26.64 2.01 -3.81
CA ASP A 368 27.27 3.02 -4.69
C ASP A 368 28.73 3.24 -4.32
N LEU A 369 29.02 3.45 -3.04
CA LEU A 369 30.37 3.63 -2.52
C LEU A 369 31.28 2.44 -2.84
N THR A 370 30.78 1.21 -2.65
CA THR A 370 31.53 -0.02 -2.90
C THR A 370 31.91 -0.14 -4.37
N THR A 371 31.02 0.24 -5.29
CA THR A 371 31.30 0.23 -6.74
C THR A 371 32.24 1.33 -7.20
N ARG A 372 32.30 2.47 -6.49
CA ARG A 372 33.12 3.64 -6.88
C ARG A 372 34.56 3.62 -6.35
N VAL A 373 34.86 2.83 -5.32
CA VAL A 373 36.17 2.80 -4.67
C VAL A 373 36.97 1.62 -5.24
N ASP A 374 37.96 1.94 -6.09
CA ASP A 374 38.81 0.94 -6.77
C ASP A 374 39.80 0.21 -5.83
N ASP A 375 40.24 0.87 -4.74
CA ASP A 375 41.21 0.32 -3.79
C ASP A 375 40.83 0.68 -2.34
N TRP A 376 40.23 -0.30 -1.66
CA TRP A 376 39.88 -0.24 -0.24
C TRP A 376 41.09 -0.40 0.69
N LYS A 377 42.33 -0.49 0.17
CA LYS A 377 43.57 -0.64 0.95
C LYS A 377 43.46 -1.76 1.98
N SER A 378 42.98 -2.93 1.55
CA SER A 378 42.72 -4.13 2.36
C SER A 378 41.58 -4.07 3.39
N LEU A 379 40.81 -2.98 3.42
CA LEU A 379 39.62 -2.88 4.27
C LEU A 379 38.45 -3.66 3.65
N ARG A 380 37.72 -4.42 4.47
CA ARG A 380 36.50 -5.13 4.07
C ARG A 380 35.29 -4.27 4.41
N VAL A 381 34.50 -3.87 3.42
CA VAL A 381 33.33 -2.99 3.62
C VAL A 381 32.34 -3.63 4.61
N GLU A 382 32.21 -4.94 4.54
CA GLU A 382 31.33 -5.75 5.39
C GLU A 382 31.75 -5.73 6.88
N ALA A 383 33.00 -5.38 7.17
CA ALA A 383 33.51 -5.30 8.54
C ALA A 383 33.17 -3.97 9.25
N PHE A 384 32.60 -2.98 8.55
CA PHE A 384 32.30 -1.65 9.11
C PHE A 384 30.91 -1.51 9.70
N GLY A 385 30.08 -2.55 9.66
CA GLY A 385 28.72 -2.50 10.19
C GLY A 385 27.78 -1.67 9.32
N GLU A 386 26.64 -1.23 9.91
CA GLU A 386 25.63 -0.46 9.20
C GLU A 386 26.05 1.02 9.03
N LEU A 387 25.87 1.56 7.82
CA LEU A 387 26.09 2.97 7.56
C LEU A 387 25.02 3.80 8.28
N LEU A 388 25.41 4.67 9.22
CA LEU A 388 24.43 5.49 9.95
C LEU A 388 24.03 6.77 9.23
N ARG A 389 24.92 7.34 8.40
CA ARG A 389 24.67 8.62 7.72
C ARG A 389 25.40 8.68 6.38
N PHE A 390 24.77 9.33 5.40
CA PHE A 390 25.37 9.62 4.10
C PHE A 390 24.98 11.04 3.68
N GLY A 391 25.91 11.80 3.12
CA GLY A 391 25.66 13.17 2.69
C GLY A 391 26.93 13.97 2.44
N THR A 392 26.74 15.19 1.95
CA THR A 392 27.81 16.20 1.81
C THR A 392 27.81 17.08 3.05
N PHE A 393 28.96 17.23 3.69
CA PHE A 393 29.10 18.05 4.90
C PHE A 393 30.21 19.07 4.73
N THR A 394 29.94 20.32 5.09
CA THR A 394 30.97 21.36 5.18
C THR A 394 31.84 21.08 6.40
N VAL A 395 33.11 20.74 6.17
CA VAL A 395 34.08 20.49 7.24
C VAL A 395 34.93 21.73 7.47
N LEU A 396 34.79 22.32 8.66
CA LEU A 396 35.65 23.42 9.12
C LEU A 396 36.94 22.85 9.70
N LYS A 397 38.07 23.22 9.11
CA LYS A 397 39.39 22.80 9.59
C LYS A 397 39.93 23.86 10.54
N GLY A 398 39.96 23.56 11.84
CA GLY A 398 40.64 24.41 12.82
C GLY A 398 42.15 24.38 12.57
N ASP A 399 42.67 25.39 11.88
CA ASP A 399 43.84 26.21 12.31
C ASP A 399 44.39 27.14 11.22
N THR A 400 43.88 27.06 9.98
CA THR A 400 44.31 27.98 8.93
C THR A 400 43.06 28.47 8.23
N GLY A 401 42.73 29.76 8.39
CA GLY A 401 41.52 30.46 7.93
C GLY A 401 41.27 30.46 6.42
N LYS A 402 41.27 29.27 5.82
CA LYS A 402 40.76 28.96 4.50
C LYS A 402 39.75 27.84 4.71
N ASP A 403 38.48 28.21 4.74
CA ASP A 403 37.38 27.27 4.64
C ASP A 403 37.54 26.52 3.32
N THR A 404 38.04 25.28 3.38
CA THR A 404 38.01 24.40 2.21
C THR A 404 36.74 23.60 2.30
N GLU A 405 35.76 23.93 1.46
CA GLU A 405 34.64 23.05 1.20
C GLU A 405 35.19 21.71 0.69
N ARG A 406 34.87 20.63 1.41
CA ARG A 406 35.22 19.28 1.00
C ARG A 406 33.96 18.44 1.08
N GLU A 407 33.69 17.70 0.01
CA GLU A 407 32.74 16.60 0.08
C GLU A 407 33.35 15.54 1.01
N VAL A 408 32.79 15.41 2.21
CA VAL A 408 33.18 14.38 3.17
C VAL A 408 32.01 13.44 3.33
N ARG A 409 32.18 12.19 2.90
CA ARG A 409 31.21 11.12 3.15
C ARG A 409 31.60 10.47 4.47
N ILE A 410 30.75 10.61 5.50
CA ILE A 410 31.04 10.16 6.87
C ILE A 410 30.39 8.79 7.09
N VAL A 411 31.20 7.76 7.31
CA VAL A 411 30.74 6.44 7.75
C VAL A 411 30.86 6.38 9.28
N PHE A 412 29.77 6.09 9.99
CA PHE A 412 29.79 5.76 11.41
C PHE A 412 29.63 4.24 11.57
N ASN A 413 30.42 3.65 12.48
CA ASN A 413 30.42 2.22 12.79
C ASN A 413 29.86 2.01 14.21
N THR A 414 28.93 1.07 14.37
CA THR A 414 28.55 0.48 15.66
C THR A 414 29.34 -0.82 15.90
N PHE A 415 30.44 -0.72 16.66
CA PHE A 415 31.09 -1.92 17.23
C PHE A 415 30.22 -2.46 18.38
N ALA A 416 29.42 -3.49 18.14
CA ALA A 416 28.81 -4.28 19.21
C ALA A 416 29.82 -5.35 19.68
N SER A 417 30.65 -5.02 20.68
CA SER A 417 31.49 -6.02 21.32
C SER A 417 30.64 -6.89 22.25
N LYS A 418 30.46 -8.16 21.86
CA LYS A 418 29.84 -9.21 22.67
C LYS A 418 30.87 -9.64 23.74
N VAL A 419 30.78 -9.10 24.95
CA VAL A 419 31.62 -9.55 26.07
C VAL A 419 31.02 -10.84 26.64
N SER A 420 31.57 -11.98 26.27
CA SER A 420 31.34 -13.27 26.93
C SER A 420 32.27 -13.42 28.14
N GLY A 421 31.73 -13.91 29.26
CA GLY A 421 32.29 -13.82 30.60
C GLY A 421 33.64 -14.50 30.88
N HIS A 422 34.28 -14.06 31.96
CA HIS A 422 34.45 -14.86 33.19
C HIS A 422 34.71 -13.92 34.39
N GLY A 423 34.31 -14.38 35.58
CA GLY A 423 33.89 -13.52 36.68
C GLY A 423 34.96 -13.12 37.68
N GLU A 424 34.61 -12.14 38.51
CA GLU A 424 34.82 -12.11 39.96
C GLU A 424 34.05 -10.93 40.56
N SER A 425 33.74 -11.07 41.85
CA SER A 425 32.73 -10.32 42.59
C SER A 425 33.24 -8.99 43.15
N ALA A 426 32.27 -8.17 43.58
CA ALA A 426 32.34 -7.10 44.58
C ALA A 426 32.60 -5.65 44.12
N ALA A 427 31.50 -4.88 44.16
CA ALA A 427 31.35 -3.69 45.00
C ALA A 427 32.43 -2.59 44.89
N ASN A 428 32.25 -1.71 43.90
CA ASN A 428 32.31 -0.25 44.05
C ASN A 428 32.19 0.35 42.64
N CYS A 429 31.03 0.92 42.32
CA CYS A 429 30.86 1.73 41.12
C CYS A 429 30.93 3.21 41.52
N PRO A 430 32.04 3.93 41.28
CA PRO A 430 32.06 5.37 41.41
C PRO A 430 31.27 5.96 40.24
N THR A 431 30.30 6.81 40.56
CA THR A 431 29.69 7.76 39.65
C THR A 431 30.74 8.70 39.08
N THR A 432 31.42 8.32 37.99
CA THR A 432 32.28 9.22 37.21
C THR A 432 32.20 8.90 35.72
N GLY A 433 31.58 9.83 34.97
CA GLY A 433 31.68 10.10 33.53
C GLY A 433 32.17 8.99 32.59
N VAL A 434 31.23 8.33 31.93
CA VAL A 434 31.49 7.73 30.61
C VAL A 434 31.56 8.88 29.59
N THR A 435 32.75 9.24 29.15
CA THR A 435 32.93 10.22 28.07
C THR A 435 32.54 9.62 26.73
N THR A 436 31.90 10.40 25.87
CA THR A 436 31.45 10.07 24.49
C THR A 436 32.53 9.49 23.56
N LYS A 437 33.79 9.39 23.99
CA LYS A 437 34.85 8.69 23.28
C LYS A 437 34.70 7.17 23.28
N ASP A 438 33.99 6.61 24.26
CA ASP A 438 33.93 5.16 24.45
C ASP A 438 32.79 4.49 23.66
N LEU A 439 31.96 5.29 22.96
CA LEU A 439 30.77 4.82 22.23
C LEU A 439 30.91 4.79 20.71
N PHE A 440 31.96 5.39 20.13
CA PHE A 440 32.08 5.54 18.68
C PHE A 440 33.36 4.91 18.14
N GLY A 441 33.20 3.94 17.22
CA GLY A 441 34.29 3.34 16.46
C GLY A 441 34.99 4.34 15.53
N PRO A 442 36.05 3.91 14.81
CA PRO A 442 36.80 4.77 13.91
C PRO A 442 35.92 5.41 12.82
N ILE A 443 36.04 6.73 12.66
CA ILE A 443 35.37 7.51 11.61
C ILE A 443 36.25 7.48 10.35
N PHE A 444 35.69 7.01 9.23
CA PHE A 444 36.38 7.02 7.94
C PHE A 444 35.82 8.15 7.07
N ALA A 445 36.72 9.02 6.60
CA ALA A 445 36.43 10.06 5.63
C ALA A 445 36.93 9.61 4.25
N ILE A 446 36.00 9.49 3.32
CA ILE A 446 36.31 9.20 1.92
C ILE A 446 36.19 10.52 1.16
N SER A 447 37.29 10.99 0.56
CA SER A 447 37.33 12.27 -0.17
C SER A 447 37.59 12.07 -1.65
N ASP A 448 36.77 12.66 -2.51
CA ASP A 448 37.04 12.77 -3.95
C ASP A 448 38.24 13.69 -4.16
N ASN A 449 39.30 13.17 -4.78
CA ASN A 449 40.49 13.94 -5.08
C ASN A 449 40.26 14.70 -6.41
N CYS A 450 39.35 15.69 -6.40
CA CYS A 450 39.17 16.60 -7.54
C CYS A 450 40.35 17.57 -7.62
N ALA A 451 41.38 17.20 -8.37
CA ALA A 451 42.43 18.12 -8.77
C ALA A 451 41.94 19.04 -9.91
N CYS A 452 41.26 20.13 -9.58
CA CYS A 452 41.09 21.26 -10.49
C CYS A 452 41.49 22.58 -9.80
N LYS A 453 42.69 23.07 -10.14
CA LYS A 453 43.14 24.44 -9.84
C LYS A 453 42.28 25.44 -10.63
N LYS A 454 41.67 26.42 -9.95
CA LYS A 454 41.85 27.87 -10.20
C LYS A 454 41.04 28.73 -9.20
N PRO A 455 41.51 29.95 -8.85
CA PRO A 455 40.96 30.76 -7.77
C PRO A 455 39.98 31.84 -8.26
N GLY A 456 38.99 32.16 -7.43
CA GLY A 456 38.27 33.44 -7.48
C GLY A 456 36.76 33.33 -7.65
N ALA A 457 36.02 33.36 -6.54
CA ALA A 457 34.71 34.01 -6.42
C ALA A 457 34.32 34.08 -4.93
N GLN A 458 34.10 35.29 -4.43
CA GLN A 458 33.42 35.57 -3.17
C GLN A 458 31.91 35.46 -3.38
N VAL A 459 31.14 34.93 -2.41
CA VAL A 459 29.76 35.38 -2.18
C VAL A 459 29.44 35.43 -0.67
N ILE A 460 28.64 36.46 -0.36
CA ILE A 460 28.21 37.07 0.89
C ILE A 460 27.11 36.24 1.60
N TYR A 461 27.10 36.26 2.94
CA TYR A 461 26.04 35.69 3.79
C TYR A 461 24.82 36.63 3.94
N PRO A 462 23.63 36.08 4.22
CA PRO A 462 22.76 36.68 5.22
C PRO A 462 22.53 35.78 6.44
N ARG A 463 22.13 36.47 7.51
CA ARG A 463 22.22 36.14 8.93
C ARG A 463 21.17 35.16 9.44
N SER A 464 21.63 34.38 10.42
CA SER A 464 20.99 33.82 11.62
C SER A 464 19.50 34.10 11.89
N GLY A 465 18.79 33.01 12.17
CA GLY A 465 17.59 32.98 13.02
C GLY A 465 16.53 32.03 12.48
N ASP A 466 16.56 30.76 12.90
CA ASP A 466 15.38 30.00 13.32
C ASP A 466 15.74 28.57 13.75
N SER A 467 14.94 28.03 14.67
CA SER A 467 15.15 26.83 15.48
C SER A 467 14.93 25.52 14.72
N LEU A 468 15.55 24.45 15.25
CA LEU A 468 15.62 23.07 14.73
C LEU A 468 14.30 22.28 14.83
N GLY A 469 13.17 22.85 14.37
CA GLY A 469 11.83 22.30 14.61
C GLY A 469 10.85 22.21 13.44
N SER A 470 11.23 22.50 12.19
CA SER A 470 10.22 22.70 11.12
C SER A 470 10.50 22.11 9.72
N CYS A 471 11.59 21.38 9.47
CA CYS A 471 11.97 21.03 8.09
C CYS A 471 11.32 19.78 7.44
N LEU A 472 10.23 19.20 7.96
CA LEU A 472 9.58 18.05 7.31
C LEU A 472 8.05 18.13 7.21
N ARG A 473 7.43 19.29 7.51
CA ARG A 473 5.99 19.48 7.29
C ARG A 473 5.61 19.93 5.87
N ASP A 474 6.56 20.38 5.06
CA ASP A 474 6.24 21.03 3.77
C ASP A 474 6.51 20.17 2.53
N TYR A 475 6.69 18.85 2.66
CA TYR A 475 6.73 17.97 1.48
C TYR A 475 5.36 17.36 1.19
N ILE A 476 4.41 18.22 0.81
CA ILE A 476 3.22 17.82 0.06
C ILE A 476 3.54 18.14 -1.41
N PRO A 477 3.83 17.16 -2.28
CA PRO A 477 3.99 17.45 -3.69
C PRO A 477 2.63 17.83 -4.26
N GLY A 478 2.44 19.13 -4.54
CA GLY A 478 1.36 19.60 -5.40
C GLY A 478 1.53 19.06 -6.81
N GLU A 479 0.42 18.70 -7.44
CA GLU A 479 0.35 18.40 -8.86
C GLU A 479 0.89 19.59 -9.67
N ASN A 480 1.69 19.30 -10.71
CA ASN A 480 2.29 20.26 -11.65
C ASN A 480 3.49 21.11 -11.18
N GLN A 481 4.57 20.46 -10.76
CA GLN A 481 5.90 21.07 -10.92
C GLN A 481 6.94 20.06 -11.39
N ASP A 482 7.61 20.42 -12.49
CA ASP A 482 8.73 19.70 -13.10
C ASP A 482 9.69 19.15 -12.05
N ARG A 483 9.66 17.83 -11.84
CA ARG A 483 10.69 17.12 -11.08
C ARG A 483 11.98 17.18 -11.87
N LYS A 484 12.75 18.26 -11.70
CA LYS A 484 14.18 18.24 -11.97
C LYS A 484 14.81 17.25 -11.00
N ALA A 485 14.90 16.01 -11.46
CA ALA A 485 15.92 15.02 -11.12
C ALA A 485 17.10 15.64 -10.36
N LEU A 486 17.16 15.43 -9.05
CA LEU A 486 18.44 15.43 -8.32
C LEU A 486 19.19 14.14 -8.67
N TYR A 487 19.55 14.01 -9.95
CA TYR A 487 20.59 13.10 -10.39
C TYR A 487 21.80 13.96 -10.75
N PRO A 488 23.01 13.68 -10.22
CA PRO A 488 24.21 14.32 -10.73
C PRO A 488 24.31 13.98 -12.22
N LYS A 489 24.46 15.01 -13.06
CA LYS A 489 24.73 14.85 -14.50
C LYS A 489 25.87 13.85 -14.67
N LYS A 490 25.68 12.81 -15.50
CA LYS A 490 26.77 11.95 -15.98
C LYS A 490 27.86 12.84 -16.58
N GLY A 491 28.96 13.00 -15.85
CA GLY A 491 30.09 13.81 -16.26
C GLY A 491 31.23 13.70 -15.25
N GLN A 492 32.31 13.05 -15.69
CA GLN A 492 33.58 12.78 -14.98
C GLN A 492 33.54 11.70 -13.89
N ILE A 493 34.10 10.55 -14.24
CA ILE A 493 34.51 9.49 -13.31
C ILE A 493 35.67 10.05 -12.46
N SER A 494 35.35 10.56 -11.28
CA SER A 494 36.35 10.95 -10.28
C SER A 494 36.72 9.72 -9.45
N ARG A 495 37.92 9.18 -9.66
CA ARG A 495 38.46 8.08 -8.83
C ARG A 495 38.56 8.51 -7.37
N ILE A 496 38.00 7.71 -6.47
CA ILE A 496 38.06 7.98 -5.02
C ILE A 496 39.18 7.17 -4.39
N THR A 497 40.00 7.80 -3.54
CA THR A 497 41.05 7.11 -2.78
C THR A 497 40.78 7.24 -1.28
N VAL A 498 40.72 6.12 -0.56
CA VAL A 498 40.56 6.13 0.91
C VAL A 498 41.84 6.70 1.55
N ARG A 499 41.71 7.77 2.34
CA ARG A 499 42.77 8.26 3.23
C ARG A 499 42.41 7.90 4.67
N SER A 500 43.22 7.04 5.29
CA SER A 500 43.22 6.92 6.76
C SER A 500 43.73 8.24 7.33
N THR A 501 42.87 8.98 8.02
CA THR A 501 43.30 10.11 8.86
C THR A 501 43.23 9.68 10.32
N ALA A 502 44.29 9.96 11.07
CA ALA A 502 44.36 9.73 12.51
C ALA A 502 43.13 10.30 13.25
N PRO A 503 42.71 9.71 14.38
CA PRO A 503 41.52 10.13 15.12
C PRO A 503 41.64 11.62 15.46
N THR A 504 40.85 12.45 14.78
CA THR A 504 40.84 13.89 15.00
C THR A 504 39.65 14.20 15.91
N LYS A 505 39.88 14.90 17.03
CA LYS A 505 38.81 15.36 17.92
C LYS A 505 37.86 16.27 17.14
N VAL A 506 36.63 15.82 16.90
CA VAL A 506 35.56 16.67 16.39
C VAL A 506 34.69 17.09 17.57
N CYS A 507 34.80 18.36 17.97
CA CYS A 507 33.87 18.96 18.92
C CYS A 507 32.62 19.41 18.17
N TRP A 508 31.46 18.87 18.53
CA TRP A 508 30.17 19.37 18.07
C TRP A 508 29.58 20.27 19.16
N ARG A 509 29.18 21.50 18.82
CA ARG A 509 28.25 22.30 19.63
C ARG A 509 26.84 21.93 19.18
N THR A 510 26.04 21.40 20.10
CA THR A 510 24.60 21.15 19.97
C THR A 510 23.82 22.43 19.74
#